data_AF-A0A4V1J199-F1
#
_entry.id   AF-A0A4V1J199-F1
#
_cell.length_a   1.000
_cell.length_b   1.000
_cell.length_c   1.000
_cell.angle_alpha   90.00
_cell.angle_beta   90.00
_cell.angle_gamma   90.00
#
_symmetry.space_group_name_H-M   'P 1'
#
loop_
_entity.id
_entity.type
_entity.pdbx_description
1 polymer ?
#
loop_
_entity_poly.entity_id
_entity_poly.type
_entity_poly.pdbx_seq_one_letter_code
_entity_poly.pdbx_strand_id
1 'polypeptide(L)'
;VTESQGRTGIYDHVILACHADQALRILGNTATEAERAELKNFCFSRNRAVLHCDQELMPKRVKAWSSWNYLSMNTGEQDRVMSLTYWMNRLQNIDPAKHGQIFVTVNPPFEPRKETVFGEWDYDHPVYTANSVAAQQRLRELPYDRISFCGAWAGYGFHEDGFRSGMKAAEALGAQSPFGLHDAEYDNYWASSILWTVLGWLWLLFDVLLRIIPSTLMCLVGLGGRQPCAQRAASPSADKKED
;
A
#
# COMPACT_ATOMS: atom_id res chain seq x y z
N VAL A 1 -9.74 -15.82 27.57
CA VAL A 1 -8.87 -16.36 26.49
C VAL A 1 -8.26 -17.66 26.97
N THR A 2 -8.22 -18.68 26.10
CA THR A 2 -7.55 -19.96 26.38
C THR A 2 -6.39 -20.11 25.41
N GLU A 3 -5.18 -20.26 25.94
CA GLU A 3 -3.97 -20.45 25.15
C GLU A 3 -3.84 -21.90 24.66
N SER A 4 -2.96 -22.15 23.68
CA SER A 4 -2.70 -23.48 23.12
C SER A 4 -2.21 -24.50 24.15
N GLN A 5 -1.58 -24.05 25.23
CA GLN A 5 -1.13 -24.90 26.35
C GLN A 5 -2.22 -25.13 27.41
N GLY A 6 -3.46 -24.69 27.16
CA GLY A 6 -4.61 -24.90 28.06
C GLY A 6 -4.73 -23.89 29.21
N ARG A 7 -3.81 -22.94 29.32
CA ARG A 7 -3.92 -21.85 30.32
C ARG A 7 -5.05 -20.90 29.95
N THR A 8 -5.82 -20.49 30.96
CA THR A 8 -6.92 -19.54 30.81
C THR A 8 -6.61 -18.24 31.52
N GLY A 9 -6.95 -17.12 30.88
CA GLY A 9 -6.77 -15.79 31.41
C GLY A 9 -7.91 -14.86 31.01
N ILE A 10 -8.18 -13.88 31.87
CA ILE A 10 -9.09 -12.77 31.60
C ILE A 10 -8.23 -11.58 31.17
N TYR A 11 -8.66 -10.92 30.10
CA TYR A 11 -7.99 -9.77 29.51
C TYR A 11 -9.04 -8.71 29.22
N ASP A 12 -8.69 -7.45 29.43
CA ASP A 12 -9.57 -6.34 29.08
C ASP A 12 -9.73 -6.20 27.56
N HIS A 13 -8.67 -6.51 26.81
CA HIS A 13 -8.64 -6.44 25.36
C HIS A 13 -7.73 -7.50 24.74
N VAL A 14 -8.06 -7.97 23.53
CA VAL A 14 -7.29 -8.98 22.79
C VAL A 14 -7.07 -8.54 21.34
N ILE A 15 -5.82 -8.48 20.90
CA ILE A 15 -5.48 -8.27 19.48
C ILE A 15 -5.27 -9.63 18.80
N LEU A 16 -6.08 -9.95 17.79
CA LEU A 16 -5.94 -11.13 16.96
C LEU A 16 -5.07 -10.81 15.74
N ALA A 17 -3.78 -11.12 15.85
CA ALA A 17 -2.76 -10.98 14.80
C ALA A 17 -2.60 -12.24 13.93
N CYS A 18 -3.71 -12.91 13.64
CA CYS A 18 -3.76 -14.15 12.86
C CYS A 18 -4.57 -13.94 11.57
N HIS A 19 -4.69 -14.97 10.73
CA HIS A 19 -5.56 -14.88 9.55
C HIS A 19 -7.02 -14.66 9.96
N ALA A 20 -7.80 -14.00 9.10
CA ALA A 20 -9.21 -13.69 9.37
C ALA A 20 -10.07 -14.95 9.59
N ASP A 21 -9.78 -16.03 8.84
CA ASP A 21 -10.46 -17.32 9.00
C ASP A 21 -10.10 -17.97 10.36
N GLN A 22 -8.84 -17.88 10.77
CA GLN A 22 -8.35 -18.31 12.09
C GLN A 22 -9.01 -17.49 13.20
N ALA A 23 -9.10 -16.17 13.04
CA ALA A 23 -9.76 -15.29 14.00
C ALA A 23 -11.23 -15.68 14.15
N LEU A 24 -11.94 -15.91 13.04
CA LEU A 24 -13.34 -16.35 13.08
C LEU A 24 -13.51 -17.72 13.76
N ARG A 25 -12.57 -18.65 13.55
CA ARG A 25 -12.55 -19.95 14.27
C ARG A 25 -12.29 -19.78 15.77
N ILE A 26 -11.37 -18.90 16.15
CA ILE A 26 -11.04 -18.60 17.56
C ILE A 26 -12.24 -18.00 18.27
N LEU A 27 -12.95 -17.07 17.61
CA LEU A 27 -14.14 -16.43 18.18
C LEU A 27 -15.35 -17.38 18.24
N GLY A 28 -15.51 -18.26 17.23
CA GLY A 28 -16.62 -19.21 17.18
C GLY A 28 -17.99 -18.52 17.33
N ASN A 29 -18.72 -18.87 18.40
CA ASN A 29 -20.05 -18.34 18.68
C ASN A 29 -20.03 -16.96 19.37
N THR A 30 -18.87 -16.49 19.85
CA THR A 30 -18.77 -15.17 20.49
C THR A 30 -18.51 -14.05 19.49
N ALA A 31 -18.28 -14.36 18.20
CA ALA A 31 -18.20 -13.35 17.16
C ALA A 31 -19.57 -12.68 16.97
N THR A 32 -19.58 -11.36 17.00
CA THR A 32 -20.74 -10.54 16.62
C THR A 32 -21.08 -10.72 15.15
N GLU A 33 -22.29 -10.33 14.78
CA GLU A 33 -22.73 -10.38 13.38
C GLU A 33 -21.84 -9.53 12.47
N ALA A 34 -21.42 -8.35 12.95
CA ALA A 34 -20.52 -7.45 12.21
C ALA A 34 -19.14 -8.08 11.98
N GLU A 35 -18.50 -8.63 13.03
CA GLU A 35 -17.21 -9.33 12.89
C GLU A 35 -17.32 -10.51 11.93
N ARG A 36 -18.37 -11.32 12.04
CA ARG A 36 -18.61 -12.47 11.16
C ARG A 36 -18.84 -12.04 9.72
N ALA A 37 -19.62 -10.99 9.51
CA ALA A 37 -19.95 -10.45 8.19
C ALA A 37 -18.70 -9.97 7.45
N GLU A 38 -17.73 -9.38 8.16
CA GLU A 38 -16.50 -8.88 7.55
C GLU A 38 -15.40 -9.95 7.42
N LEU A 39 -15.11 -10.70 8.49
CA LEU A 39 -14.00 -11.66 8.51
C LEU A 39 -14.17 -12.79 7.47
N LYS A 40 -15.41 -13.18 7.14
CA LYS A 40 -15.67 -14.23 6.15
C LYS A 40 -15.29 -13.85 4.72
N ASN A 41 -15.08 -12.56 4.43
CA ASN A 41 -14.74 -12.09 3.07
C ASN A 41 -13.26 -12.29 2.74
N PHE A 42 -12.43 -12.64 3.72
CA PHE A 42 -11.01 -12.86 3.55
C PHE A 42 -10.74 -14.35 3.35
N CYS A 43 -10.44 -14.71 2.10
CA CYS A 43 -10.09 -16.07 1.72
C CYS A 43 -8.57 -16.23 1.64
N PHE A 44 -8.10 -17.47 1.79
CA PHE A 44 -6.68 -17.80 1.70
C PHE A 44 -6.49 -19.00 0.76
N SER A 45 -5.41 -18.98 0.00
CA SER A 45 -4.98 -20.06 -0.88
C SER A 45 -3.73 -20.71 -0.31
N ARG A 46 -3.71 -22.03 -0.25
CA ARG A 46 -2.54 -22.79 0.19
C ARG A 46 -1.47 -22.79 -0.91
N ASN A 47 -0.24 -22.52 -0.52
CA ASN A 47 0.95 -22.50 -1.35
C ASN A 47 2.01 -23.42 -0.72
N ARG A 48 2.44 -24.44 -1.46
CA ARG A 48 3.55 -25.31 -1.06
C ARG A 48 4.86 -24.72 -1.57
N ALA A 49 5.78 -24.40 -0.67
CA ALA A 49 7.13 -23.96 -1.01
C ALA A 49 8.12 -25.11 -0.81
N VAL A 50 8.91 -25.40 -1.85
CA VAL A 50 9.92 -26.46 -1.83
C VAL A 50 11.30 -25.83 -2.03
N LEU A 51 12.22 -26.06 -1.10
CA LEU A 51 13.63 -25.70 -1.21
C LEU A 51 14.39 -26.87 -1.84
N HIS A 52 15.04 -26.64 -2.99
CA HIS A 52 15.72 -27.70 -3.74
C HIS A 52 16.88 -27.19 -4.59
N CYS A 53 17.65 -28.11 -5.19
CA CYS A 53 18.64 -27.82 -6.24
C CYS A 53 18.27 -28.36 -7.63
N ASP A 54 17.05 -28.88 -7.81
CA ASP A 54 16.58 -29.38 -9.12
C ASP A 54 16.49 -28.28 -10.19
N GLN A 55 17.30 -28.39 -11.24
CA GLN A 55 17.29 -27.45 -12.37
C GLN A 55 16.17 -27.73 -13.37
N GLU A 56 15.45 -28.86 -13.26
CA GLU A 56 14.29 -29.11 -14.13
C GLU A 56 13.16 -28.10 -13.88
N LEU A 57 13.06 -27.57 -12.66
CA LEU A 57 12.16 -26.48 -12.27
C LEU A 57 12.69 -25.09 -12.65
N MET A 58 13.67 -24.99 -13.53
CA MET A 58 14.16 -23.72 -14.05
C MET A 58 13.92 -23.63 -15.57
N PRO A 59 13.91 -22.42 -16.16
CA PRO A 59 13.84 -22.30 -17.62
C PRO A 59 14.94 -23.11 -18.30
N LYS A 60 14.58 -23.89 -19.33
CA LYS A 60 15.53 -24.73 -20.09
C LYS A 60 16.74 -23.95 -20.62
N ARG A 61 16.55 -22.67 -20.94
CA ARG A 61 17.63 -21.77 -21.37
C ARG A 61 18.20 -21.06 -20.14
N VAL A 62 19.42 -21.42 -19.75
CA VAL A 62 20.13 -20.79 -18.60
C VAL A 62 20.23 -19.27 -18.75
N LYS A 63 20.40 -18.76 -19.97
CA LYS A 63 20.40 -17.30 -20.25
C LYS A 63 19.10 -16.58 -19.87
N ALA A 64 17.99 -17.30 -19.75
CA ALA A 64 16.69 -16.74 -19.35
C ALA A 64 16.48 -16.76 -17.82
N TRP A 65 17.43 -17.32 -17.06
CA TRP A 65 17.32 -17.40 -15.61
C TRP A 65 17.30 -16.00 -15.01
N SER A 66 16.21 -15.73 -14.30
CA SER A 66 16.02 -14.51 -13.53
C SER A 66 15.95 -14.86 -12.05
N SER A 67 15.95 -13.87 -11.17
CA SER A 67 15.77 -14.12 -9.75
C SER A 67 14.42 -14.80 -9.47
N TRP A 68 13.42 -14.54 -10.32
CA TRP A 68 12.04 -15.02 -10.23
C TRP A 68 11.66 -15.60 -11.60
N ASN A 69 11.27 -16.88 -11.66
CA ASN A 69 10.99 -17.58 -12.92
C ASN A 69 9.59 -18.19 -12.86
N TYR A 70 8.67 -17.65 -13.65
CA TYR A 70 7.31 -18.17 -13.74
C TYR A 70 7.27 -19.42 -14.62
N LEU A 71 6.71 -20.50 -14.08
CA LEU A 71 6.51 -21.75 -14.79
C LEU A 71 5.02 -21.89 -15.10
N SER A 72 4.71 -21.96 -16.39
CA SER A 72 3.36 -22.27 -16.87
C SER A 72 3.45 -23.51 -17.75
N MET A 73 2.76 -24.57 -17.34
CA MET A 73 2.60 -25.76 -18.16
C MET A 73 1.25 -25.70 -18.89
N ASN A 74 1.26 -26.00 -20.18
CA ASN A 74 0.06 -26.01 -20.99
C ASN A 74 -0.63 -27.38 -20.87
N THR A 75 -1.20 -27.68 -19.70
CA THR A 75 -1.85 -28.98 -19.42
C THR A 75 -3.31 -29.05 -19.84
N GLY A 76 -3.88 -28.01 -20.47
CA GLY A 76 -5.27 -28.00 -20.92
C GLY A 76 -6.32 -27.90 -19.81
N GLU A 77 -5.94 -28.07 -18.54
CA GLU A 77 -6.80 -27.85 -17.38
C GLU A 77 -6.89 -26.36 -17.02
N GLN A 78 -8.11 -25.94 -16.67
CA GLN A 78 -8.44 -24.55 -16.35
C GLN A 78 -7.95 -24.11 -14.95
N ASP A 79 -7.50 -25.06 -14.12
CA ASP A 79 -6.93 -24.80 -12.79
C ASP A 79 -5.40 -24.74 -12.83
N ARG A 80 -4.86 -23.74 -13.53
CA ARG A 80 -3.42 -23.47 -13.49
C ARG A 80 -3.04 -22.91 -12.13
N VAL A 81 -2.60 -23.77 -11.21
CA VAL A 81 -1.91 -23.34 -10.00
C VAL A 81 -0.66 -22.58 -10.42
N MET A 82 -0.57 -21.31 -10.00
CA MET A 82 0.56 -20.44 -10.30
C MET A 82 1.84 -21.06 -9.72
N SER A 83 2.83 -21.33 -10.57
CA SER A 83 4.12 -21.88 -10.15
C SER A 83 5.25 -20.88 -10.37
N LEU A 84 6.05 -20.67 -9.33
CA LEU A 84 7.12 -19.68 -9.34
C LEU A 84 8.39 -20.24 -8.70
N THR A 85 9.49 -20.19 -9.42
CA THR A 85 10.81 -20.60 -8.91
C THR A 85 11.71 -19.40 -8.67
N TYR A 86 12.10 -19.21 -7.42
CA TYR A 86 13.09 -18.23 -6.98
C TYR A 86 14.50 -18.80 -7.12
N TRP A 87 15.36 -18.11 -7.87
CA TRP A 87 16.78 -18.41 -7.89
C TRP A 87 17.47 -17.67 -6.75
N MET A 88 17.61 -18.35 -5.61
CA MET A 88 18.05 -17.76 -4.35
C MET A 88 19.48 -17.24 -4.43
N ASN A 89 20.36 -17.89 -5.21
CA ASN A 89 21.72 -17.39 -5.43
C ASN A 89 21.73 -15.97 -5.98
N ARG A 90 20.89 -15.70 -6.99
CA ARG A 90 20.80 -14.37 -7.59
C ARG A 90 20.00 -13.40 -6.72
N LEU A 91 18.91 -13.88 -6.11
CA LEU A 91 18.03 -13.04 -5.29
C LEU A 91 18.68 -12.55 -4.01
N GLN A 92 19.49 -13.38 -3.36
CA GLN A 92 20.11 -13.12 -2.06
C GLN A 92 21.65 -12.99 -2.14
N ASN A 93 22.21 -12.94 -3.36
CA ASN A 93 23.65 -12.86 -3.60
C ASN A 93 24.47 -13.99 -2.94
N ILE A 94 23.97 -15.24 -3.04
CA ILE A 94 24.63 -16.43 -2.48
C ILE A 94 25.54 -17.05 -3.54
N ASP A 95 26.82 -17.19 -3.23
CA ASP A 95 27.83 -17.75 -4.13
C ASP A 95 27.53 -19.23 -4.51
N PRO A 96 27.19 -19.51 -5.79
CA PRO A 96 26.93 -20.88 -6.24
C PRO A 96 28.16 -21.79 -6.21
N ALA A 97 29.38 -21.25 -6.30
CA ALA A 97 30.60 -22.06 -6.27
C ALA A 97 30.80 -22.70 -4.88
N LYS A 98 30.37 -22.00 -3.83
CA LYS A 98 30.48 -22.46 -2.44
C LYS A 98 29.28 -23.28 -1.98
N HIS A 99 28.07 -22.89 -2.40
CA HIS A 99 26.82 -23.44 -1.86
C HIS A 99 26.01 -24.27 -2.85
N GLY A 100 26.43 -24.35 -4.11
CA GLY A 100 25.65 -24.95 -5.18
C GLY A 100 24.46 -24.07 -5.60
N GLN A 101 23.63 -24.63 -6.48
CA GLN A 101 22.38 -23.98 -6.90
C GLN A 101 21.31 -24.16 -5.85
N ILE A 102 20.65 -23.06 -5.49
CA ILE A 102 19.60 -23.00 -4.48
C ILE A 102 18.37 -22.38 -5.11
N PHE A 103 17.30 -23.16 -5.15
CA PHE A 103 16.01 -22.76 -5.68
C PHE A 103 14.93 -22.92 -4.62
N VAL A 104 13.95 -22.03 -4.65
CA VAL A 104 12.69 -22.21 -3.93
C VAL A 104 11.57 -22.19 -4.96
N THR A 105 10.85 -23.29 -5.13
CA THR A 105 9.69 -23.33 -6.02
C THR A 105 8.41 -23.34 -5.21
N VAL A 106 7.54 -22.38 -5.48
CA VAL A 106 6.17 -22.33 -4.96
C VAL A 106 5.25 -23.06 -5.94
N ASN A 107 4.48 -24.00 -5.42
CA ASN A 107 3.56 -24.87 -6.15
C ASN A 107 4.22 -25.50 -7.37
N PRO A 108 5.21 -26.39 -7.18
CA PRO A 108 5.95 -26.96 -8.29
C PRO A 108 4.98 -27.69 -9.23
N PRO A 109 5.08 -27.50 -10.55
CA PRO A 109 4.06 -27.99 -11.47
C PRO A 109 4.27 -29.49 -11.77
N PHE A 110 5.41 -30.05 -11.34
CA PHE A 110 5.72 -31.46 -11.20
C PHE A 110 6.63 -31.63 -9.98
N GLU A 111 6.66 -32.81 -9.37
CA GLU A 111 7.50 -33.05 -8.19
C GLU A 111 9.00 -32.97 -8.53
N PRO A 112 9.81 -32.22 -7.77
CA PRO A 112 11.25 -32.27 -7.89
C PRO A 112 11.78 -33.66 -7.52
N ARG A 113 12.96 -34.00 -8.05
CA ARG A 113 13.65 -35.24 -7.67
C ARG A 113 13.94 -35.25 -6.17
N LYS A 114 13.56 -36.32 -5.48
CA LYS A 114 13.57 -36.40 -4.01
C LYS A 114 14.95 -36.11 -3.40
N GLU A 115 16.01 -36.57 -4.04
CA GLU A 115 17.39 -36.36 -3.62
C GLU A 115 17.89 -34.92 -3.74
N THR A 116 17.14 -34.06 -4.45
CA THR A 116 17.47 -32.65 -4.63
C THR A 116 16.70 -31.73 -3.68
N VAL A 117 15.76 -32.27 -2.90
CA VAL A 117 14.90 -31.52 -1.97
C VAL A 117 15.57 -31.40 -0.61
N PHE A 118 15.62 -30.18 -0.09
CA PHE A 118 16.18 -29.86 1.22
C PHE A 118 15.11 -29.59 2.28
N GLY A 119 13.92 -29.15 1.88
CA GLY A 119 12.82 -28.88 2.80
C GLY A 119 11.56 -28.40 2.10
N GLU A 120 10.43 -28.55 2.79
CA GLU A 120 9.11 -28.21 2.28
C GLU A 120 8.28 -27.54 3.37
N TRP A 121 7.52 -26.52 2.97
CA TRP A 121 6.65 -25.77 3.86
C TRP A 121 5.33 -25.44 3.17
N ASP A 122 4.26 -25.46 3.96
CA ASP A 122 2.95 -24.99 3.55
C ASP A 122 2.71 -23.58 4.10
N TYR A 123 2.28 -22.69 3.22
CA TYR A 123 1.89 -21.33 3.55
C TYR A 123 0.47 -21.06 3.05
N ASP A 124 -0.25 -20.19 3.74
CA ASP A 124 -1.53 -19.69 3.27
C ASP A 124 -1.36 -18.24 2.83
N HIS A 125 -1.77 -17.91 1.61
CA HIS A 125 -1.67 -16.57 1.04
C HIS A 125 -3.05 -15.94 0.90
N PRO A 126 -3.26 -14.67 1.32
CA PRO A 126 -4.53 -13.98 1.13
C PRO A 126 -4.95 -13.93 -0.34
N VAL A 127 -6.22 -14.17 -0.60
CA VAL A 127 -6.85 -14.03 -1.91
C VAL A 127 -7.66 -12.74 -1.93
N TYR A 128 -7.26 -11.82 -2.79
CA TYR A 128 -7.90 -10.52 -2.92
C TYR A 128 -9.05 -10.57 -3.90
N THR A 129 -10.24 -10.20 -3.42
CA THR A 129 -11.48 -10.06 -4.20
C THR A 129 -12.08 -8.68 -3.96
N ALA A 130 -13.05 -8.26 -4.78
CA ALA A 130 -13.77 -7.02 -4.54
C ALA A 130 -14.42 -7.01 -3.14
N ASN A 131 -14.90 -8.16 -2.67
CA ASN A 131 -15.49 -8.31 -1.34
C ASN A 131 -14.45 -8.15 -0.23
N SER A 132 -13.24 -8.73 -0.39
CA SER A 132 -12.19 -8.61 0.61
C SER A 132 -11.69 -7.18 0.70
N VAL A 133 -11.52 -6.48 -0.43
CA VAL A 133 -11.12 -5.06 -0.45
C VAL A 133 -12.18 -4.17 0.20
N ALA A 134 -13.46 -4.38 -0.09
CA ALA A 134 -14.54 -3.63 0.56
C ALA A 134 -14.62 -3.95 2.07
N ALA A 135 -14.36 -5.20 2.46
CA ALA A 135 -14.33 -5.61 3.86
C ALA A 135 -13.17 -4.97 4.64
N GLN A 136 -12.04 -4.65 4.00
CA GLN A 136 -10.94 -3.93 4.67
C GLN A 136 -11.34 -2.55 5.16
N GLN A 137 -12.21 -1.86 4.42
CA GLN A 137 -12.73 -0.54 4.83
C GLN A 137 -13.66 -0.70 6.04
N ARG A 138 -14.62 -1.63 5.94
CA ARG A 138 -15.58 -1.90 7.03
C ARG A 138 -14.92 -2.46 8.28
N LEU A 139 -13.83 -3.23 8.14
CA LEU A 139 -13.04 -3.73 9.26
C LEU A 139 -12.49 -2.57 10.12
N ARG A 140 -12.16 -1.43 9.51
CA ARG A 140 -11.66 -0.24 10.24
C ARG A 140 -12.75 0.44 11.07
N GLU A 141 -14.01 0.24 10.70
CA GLU A 141 -15.18 0.83 11.36
C GLU A 141 -15.69 -0.05 12.52
N LEU A 142 -15.17 -1.27 12.67
CA LEU A 142 -15.54 -2.14 13.78
C LEU A 142 -15.13 -1.52 15.13
N PRO A 143 -15.95 -1.69 16.19
CA PRO A 143 -15.61 -1.20 17.51
C PRO A 143 -14.29 -1.76 18.03
N TYR A 144 -13.48 -0.90 18.64
CA TYR A 144 -12.23 -1.26 19.35
C TYR A 144 -12.50 -1.47 20.85
N ASP A 145 -13.48 -2.29 21.22
CA ASP A 145 -13.91 -2.45 22.62
C ASP A 145 -13.25 -3.65 23.31
N ARG A 146 -13.41 -4.86 22.79
CA ARG A 146 -12.86 -6.11 23.36
C ARG A 146 -11.80 -6.77 22.49
N ILE A 147 -11.94 -6.67 21.16
CA ILE A 147 -11.14 -7.41 20.20
C ILE A 147 -10.80 -6.52 19.02
N SER A 148 -9.53 -6.52 18.64
CA SER A 148 -9.08 -5.89 17.41
C SER A 148 -8.39 -6.91 16.51
N PHE A 149 -8.47 -6.68 15.21
CA PHE A 149 -7.89 -7.56 14.20
C PHE A 149 -6.76 -6.85 13.49
N CYS A 150 -5.64 -7.55 13.31
CA CYS A 150 -4.53 -7.04 12.51
C CYS A 150 -3.86 -8.17 11.72
N GLY A 151 -3.13 -7.78 10.69
CA GLY A 151 -2.47 -8.71 9.79
C GLY A 151 -2.38 -8.15 8.38
N ALA A 152 -1.51 -8.75 7.57
CA ALA A 152 -1.26 -8.30 6.21
C ALA A 152 -2.52 -8.31 5.32
N TRP A 153 -3.46 -9.21 5.63
CA TRP A 153 -4.76 -9.33 4.96
C TRP A 153 -5.68 -8.10 5.15
N ALA A 154 -5.42 -7.25 6.15
CA ALA A 154 -6.12 -5.98 6.35
C ALA A 154 -5.58 -4.84 5.43
N GLY A 155 -4.54 -5.12 4.64
CA GLY A 155 -3.99 -4.25 3.59
C GLY A 155 -3.68 -5.04 2.31
N TYR A 156 -2.57 -4.77 1.64
CA TYR A 156 -2.22 -5.41 0.36
C TYR A 156 -1.47 -6.75 0.46
N GLY A 157 -1.32 -7.30 1.67
CA GLY A 157 -0.81 -8.65 1.87
C GLY A 157 0.71 -8.72 2.02
N PHE A 158 1.37 -7.57 2.13
CA PHE A 158 2.81 -7.50 2.36
C PHE A 158 3.15 -7.38 3.85
N HIS A 159 4.44 -7.53 4.16
CA HIS A 159 4.95 -7.43 5.53
C HIS A 159 4.64 -6.05 6.16
N GLU A 160 4.73 -4.98 5.36
CA GLU A 160 4.42 -3.63 5.83
C GLU A 160 2.94 -3.48 6.22
N ASP A 161 2.02 -4.13 5.50
CA ASP A 161 0.60 -4.10 5.86
C ASP A 161 0.33 -4.77 7.22
N GLY A 162 1.03 -5.89 7.48
CA GLY A 162 0.97 -6.60 8.75
C GLY A 162 1.55 -5.77 9.89
N PHE A 163 2.72 -5.18 9.66
CA PHE A 163 3.37 -4.29 10.61
C PHE A 163 2.50 -3.08 10.95
N ARG A 164 2.06 -2.34 9.92
CA ARG A 164 1.21 -1.16 10.05
C ARG A 164 -0.09 -1.45 10.79
N SER A 165 -0.80 -2.51 10.41
CA SER A 165 -2.07 -2.86 11.06
C SER A 165 -1.88 -3.25 12.52
N GLY A 166 -0.79 -3.95 12.86
CA GLY A 166 -0.43 -4.25 14.23
C GLY A 166 -0.11 -3.00 15.05
N MET A 167 0.66 -2.07 14.47
CA MET A 167 0.96 -0.78 15.09
C MET A 167 -0.31 0.05 15.34
N LYS A 168 -1.22 0.14 14.37
CA LYS A 168 -2.52 0.83 14.54
C LYS A 168 -3.35 0.23 15.68
N ALA A 169 -3.38 -1.11 15.79
CA ALA A 169 -4.07 -1.78 16.89
C ALA A 169 -3.42 -1.48 18.25
N ALA A 170 -2.09 -1.39 18.32
CA ALA A 170 -1.38 -1.02 19.55
C ALA A 170 -1.60 0.46 19.93
N GLU A 171 -1.54 1.38 18.97
CA GLU A 171 -1.78 2.82 19.19
C GLU A 171 -3.22 3.09 19.65
N ALA A 172 -4.20 2.34 19.16
CA ALA A 172 -5.59 2.40 19.65
C ALA A 172 -5.70 2.06 21.15
N LEU A 173 -4.75 1.30 21.70
CA LEU A 173 -4.64 0.97 23.12
C LEU A 173 -3.69 1.92 23.89
N GLY A 174 -3.26 3.01 23.26
CA GLY A 174 -2.41 4.04 23.87
C GLY A 174 -0.90 3.80 23.76
N ALA A 175 -0.47 2.80 22.98
CA ALA A 175 0.96 2.67 22.66
C ALA A 175 1.45 3.87 21.83
N GLN A 176 2.72 4.23 21.99
CA GLN A 176 3.35 5.29 21.21
C GLN A 176 4.36 4.68 20.23
N SER A 177 4.20 4.97 18.95
CA SER A 177 5.19 4.60 17.95
C SER A 177 6.45 5.49 18.06
N PRO A 178 7.67 4.92 18.02
CA PRO A 178 8.91 5.70 18.02
C PRO A 178 9.22 6.37 16.67
N PHE A 179 8.40 6.12 15.65
CA PHE A 179 8.49 6.71 14.31
C PHE A 179 7.09 7.06 13.80
N GLY A 180 6.98 8.03 12.89
CA GLY A 180 5.71 8.36 12.26
C GLY A 180 5.19 7.20 11.41
N LEU A 181 3.95 6.76 11.65
CA LEU A 181 3.28 5.81 10.77
C LEU A 181 2.72 6.56 9.56
N HIS A 182 3.16 6.16 8.37
CA HIS A 182 2.63 6.65 7.11
C HIS A 182 1.84 5.55 6.43
N ASP A 183 0.69 5.90 5.87
CA ASP A 183 -0.07 4.96 5.06
C ASP A 183 0.61 4.78 3.69
N ALA A 184 0.86 3.52 3.33
CA ALA A 184 1.34 3.14 1.99
C ALA A 184 0.19 3.08 0.96
N GLU A 185 -1.06 3.16 1.41
CA GLU A 185 -2.22 3.35 0.55
C GLU A 185 -2.05 4.69 -0.18
N TYR A 186 -2.21 4.66 -1.50
CA TYR A 186 -2.31 5.88 -2.28
C TYR A 186 -3.53 6.65 -1.78
N ASP A 187 -3.33 7.61 -0.89
CA ASP A 187 -4.33 8.61 -0.63
C ASP A 187 -4.67 9.27 -1.97
N ASN A 188 -5.95 9.55 -2.19
CA ASN A 188 -6.47 10.28 -3.34
C ASN A 188 -6.01 11.76 -3.36
N TYR A 189 -4.79 12.05 -2.88
CA TYR A 189 -4.08 13.31 -3.04
C TYR A 189 -4.22 13.83 -4.46
N TRP A 190 -4.18 12.95 -5.48
CA TRP A 190 -4.38 13.35 -6.87
C TRP A 190 -5.75 13.99 -7.14
N ALA A 191 -6.85 13.42 -6.64
CA ALA A 191 -8.20 13.99 -6.80
C ALA A 191 -8.34 15.33 -6.08
N SER A 192 -7.82 15.46 -4.85
CA SER A 192 -7.82 16.75 -4.15
C SER A 192 -6.93 17.78 -4.85
N SER A 193 -5.77 17.38 -5.35
CA SER A 193 -4.81 18.27 -6.01
C SER A 193 -5.35 18.82 -7.32
N ILE A 194 -6.07 18.00 -8.10
CA ILE A 194 -6.78 18.45 -9.31
C ILE A 194 -7.90 19.41 -8.94
N LEU A 195 -8.72 19.08 -7.93
CA LEU A 195 -9.82 19.95 -7.50
C LEU A 195 -9.29 21.33 -7.07
N TRP A 196 -8.25 21.37 -6.24
CA TRP A 196 -7.61 22.62 -5.80
C TRP A 196 -6.95 23.38 -6.95
N THR A 197 -6.34 22.67 -7.90
CA THR A 197 -5.76 23.30 -9.10
C THR A 197 -6.84 23.93 -9.97
N VAL A 198 -7.92 23.21 -10.26
CA VAL A 198 -9.06 23.70 -11.06
C VAL A 198 -9.75 24.87 -10.37
N LEU A 199 -10.02 24.78 -9.07
CA LEU A 199 -10.59 25.87 -8.28
C LEU A 199 -9.67 27.11 -8.27
N GLY A 200 -8.35 26.92 -8.19
CA GLY A 200 -7.37 27.99 -8.30
C GLY A 200 -7.41 28.71 -9.65
N TRP A 201 -7.48 27.96 -10.76
CA TRP A 201 -7.63 28.55 -12.10
C TRP A 201 -8.97 29.27 -12.30
N LEU A 202 -10.07 28.71 -11.79
CA LEU A 202 -11.39 29.36 -11.82
C LEU A 202 -11.40 30.66 -11.02
N TRP A 203 -10.74 30.69 -9.86
CA TRP A 203 -10.61 31.90 -9.05
C TRP A 203 -9.73 32.95 -9.73
N LEU A 204 -8.62 32.54 -10.36
CA LEU A 204 -7.77 33.43 -11.15
C LEU A 204 -8.55 34.05 -12.32
N LEU A 205 -9.32 33.24 -13.06
CA LEU A 205 -10.21 33.70 -14.13
C LEU A 205 -11.24 34.71 -13.62
N PHE A 206 -11.86 34.42 -12.47
CA PHE A 206 -12.82 35.32 -11.83
C PHE A 206 -12.18 36.66 -11.43
N ASP A 207 -11.00 36.65 -10.81
CA ASP A 207 -10.27 37.88 -10.44
C ASP A 207 -9.86 38.68 -11.68
N VAL A 208 -9.38 38.02 -12.74
CA VAL A 208 -9.06 38.66 -14.02
C VAL A 208 -10.31 39.30 -14.64
N LEU A 209 -11.45 38.62 -14.65
CA LEU A 209 -12.71 39.17 -15.15
C LEU A 209 -13.16 40.38 -14.32
N LEU A 210 -13.10 40.29 -12.98
CA LEU A 210 -13.45 41.41 -12.10
C LEU A 210 -12.51 42.61 -12.23
N ARG A 211 -11.23 42.42 -12.58
CA ARG A 211 -10.28 43.53 -12.74
C ARG A 211 -10.32 44.12 -14.15
N ILE A 212 -10.46 43.29 -15.19
CA ILE A 212 -10.41 43.75 -16.58
C ILE A 212 -11.74 44.38 -17.01
N ILE A 213 -12.89 43.79 -16.63
CA ILE A 213 -14.20 44.26 -17.11
C ILE A 213 -14.51 45.71 -16.67
N PRO A 214 -14.29 46.13 -15.41
CA PRO A 214 -14.54 47.51 -15.01
C PRO A 214 -13.54 48.49 -15.62
N SER A 215 -12.28 48.06 -15.82
CA SER A 215 -11.22 48.87 -16.40
C SER A 215 -11.48 49.20 -17.87
N THR A 216 -11.92 48.20 -18.65
CA THR A 216 -12.28 48.39 -20.06
C THR A 216 -13.62 49.13 -20.20
N LEU A 217 -14.58 48.89 -19.30
CA LEU A 217 -15.83 49.64 -19.25
C LEU A 217 -15.61 51.12 -18.90
N MET A 218 -14.71 51.45 -17.96
CA MET A 218 -14.33 52.84 -17.67
C MET A 218 -13.61 53.50 -18.86
N CYS A 219 -12.71 52.80 -19.56
CA CYS A 219 -12.09 53.34 -20.76
C CYS A 219 -13.07 53.57 -21.92
N LEU A 220 -14.14 52.77 -22.02
CA LEU A 220 -15.16 52.92 -23.06
C LEU A 220 -16.21 54.01 -22.74
N VAL A 221 -16.47 54.28 -21.45
CA VAL A 221 -17.45 55.28 -21.01
C VAL A 221 -16.80 56.65 -20.71
N GLY A 222 -15.48 56.69 -20.48
CA GLY A 222 -14.69 57.91 -20.23
C GLY A 222 -14.36 58.71 -21.49
N LEU A 223 -15.33 59.49 -21.94
CA LEU A 223 -15.23 60.50 -23.00
C LEU A 223 -14.11 61.54 -22.74
N GLY A 224 -13.62 62.07 -23.86
CA GLY A 224 -12.55 63.06 -23.92
C GLY A 224 -12.78 64.33 -23.11
N GLY A 225 -11.68 64.81 -22.54
CA GLY A 225 -11.51 66.18 -22.04
C GLY A 225 -10.06 66.60 -22.26
N ARG A 226 -9.83 67.52 -23.20
CA ARG A 226 -8.53 68.11 -23.51
C ARG A 226 -8.20 69.29 -22.56
N GLN A 227 -6.95 69.31 -22.10
CA GLN A 227 -6.03 70.46 -21.86
C GLN A 227 -6.32 71.46 -20.70
N PRO A 228 -5.33 72.30 -20.25
CA PRO A 228 -3.98 72.58 -20.81
C PRO A 228 -2.77 72.71 -19.82
N CYS A 229 -1.57 72.57 -20.44
CA CYS A 229 -0.33 73.36 -20.35
C CYS A 229 0.14 74.10 -19.05
N ALA A 230 1.26 73.58 -18.52
CA ALA A 230 2.50 74.25 -18.09
C ALA A 230 2.49 75.62 -17.36
N GLN A 231 3.10 75.63 -16.16
CA GLN A 231 4.04 76.68 -15.74
C GLN A 231 5.27 76.08 -15.05
N ARG A 232 6.41 76.74 -15.27
CA ARG A 232 7.81 76.32 -15.08
C ARG A 232 8.43 77.12 -13.91
N ALA A 233 9.64 76.70 -13.50
CA ALA A 233 10.67 77.44 -12.72
C ALA A 233 10.61 77.25 -11.19
N ALA A 234 11.71 77.11 -10.43
CA ALA A 234 13.16 77.09 -10.71
C ALA A 234 13.89 76.44 -9.52
N SER A 235 15.04 75.82 -9.79
CA SER A 235 16.07 75.44 -8.80
C SER A 235 17.12 76.56 -8.66
N PRO A 236 17.78 76.65 -7.50
CA PRO A 236 19.23 76.87 -7.50
C PRO A 236 20.01 75.91 -6.60
N SER A 237 21.31 75.92 -6.89
CA SER A 237 22.43 75.03 -6.63
C SER A 237 23.12 75.10 -5.25
N ALA A 238 24.08 74.17 -5.09
CA ALA A 238 25.30 74.20 -4.26
C ALA A 238 25.14 73.64 -2.83
N ASP A 239 26.09 72.92 -2.20
CA ASP A 239 27.47 72.62 -2.55
C ASP A 239 27.96 71.41 -1.71
N LYS A 240 29.07 70.82 -2.17
CA LYS A 240 30.04 69.85 -1.62
C LYS A 240 30.08 69.58 -0.09
N LYS A 241 30.38 68.33 0.28
CA LYS A 241 31.76 67.85 0.60
C LYS A 241 31.79 66.36 0.93
N GLU A 242 32.64 65.65 0.20
CA GLU A 242 33.29 64.41 0.60
C GLU A 242 34.30 64.71 1.73
N ASP A 243 34.33 63.85 2.73
CA ASP A 243 35.50 63.08 3.20
C ASP A 243 35.00 61.98 4.17
#